data_AF-A0A8M2BKB8-F1
#
_entry.id   AF-A0A8M2BKB8-F1
#
_cell.length_a   1.000
_cell.length_b   1.000
_cell.length_c   1.000
_cell.angle_alpha   90.00
_cell.angle_beta   90.00
_cell.angle_gamma   90.00
#
_symmetry.space_group_name_H-M   'P 1'
#
loop_
_entity.id
_entity.type
_entity.pdbx_description
1 polymer ?
#
loop_
_entity_poly.entity_id
_entity_poly.type
_entity_poly.pdbx_seq_one_letter_code
_entity_poly.pdbx_strand_id
1 'polypeptide(L)'
;MKSQHKCVVVFALVCCCAVLIALIFSAVDVWGDEEESFNEGQCGRSCRVLLLENIPEDVSLPYEDSVSLRSALGDLLDQARRSVEIVSPRWTLNSSDQTHLAQARQGQLLLHQLISLRSRSVSVRVVSGLSNSSELNTLARRGQYRALSSKTH
;
A
#
# COMPACT_ATOMS: atom_id res chain seq x y z
N MET A 1 40.92 -37.73 28.13
CA MET A 1 40.08 -36.51 28.17
C MET A 1 40.15 -35.61 26.93
N LYS A 2 41.25 -35.50 26.18
CA LYS A 2 41.33 -34.60 24.99
C LYS A 2 40.39 -34.98 23.83
N SER A 3 40.03 -36.26 23.66
CA SER A 3 39.15 -36.71 22.57
C SER A 3 37.68 -36.33 22.79
N GLN A 4 37.15 -36.53 24.00
CA GLN A 4 35.75 -36.21 24.32
C GLN A 4 35.42 -34.73 24.14
N HIS A 5 36.32 -33.83 24.57
CA HIS A 5 36.12 -32.39 24.38
C HIS A 5 36.00 -32.00 22.90
N LYS A 6 36.77 -32.65 22.00
CA LYS A 6 36.67 -32.39 20.56
C LYS A 6 35.31 -32.79 20.00
N CYS A 7 34.78 -33.95 20.41
CA CYS A 7 33.45 -34.40 19.98
C CYS A 7 32.34 -33.44 20.46
N VAL A 8 32.41 -32.97 21.71
CA VAL A 8 31.43 -32.02 22.25
C VAL A 8 31.47 -30.69 21.50
N VAL A 9 32.66 -30.17 21.18
CA VAL A 9 32.81 -28.92 20.40
C VAL A 9 32.24 -29.05 18.99
N VAL A 10 32.49 -30.18 18.30
CA VAL A 10 31.95 -30.42 16.95
C VAL A 10 30.43 -30.51 16.99
N PHE A 11 29.86 -31.25 17.96
CA PHE A 11 28.41 -31.36 18.11
C PHE A 11 27.76 -30.00 18.40
N ALA A 12 28.35 -29.21 19.30
CA ALA A 12 27.87 -27.86 19.60
C ALA A 12 27.92 -26.93 18.37
N LEU A 13 28.98 -27.02 17.56
CA LEU A 13 29.11 -26.21 16.34
C LEU A 13 28.08 -26.59 15.28
N VAL A 14 27.83 -27.90 15.07
CA VAL A 14 26.79 -28.38 14.15
C VAL A 14 25.40 -27.92 14.60
N CYS A 15 25.07 -28.04 15.89
CA CYS A 15 23.81 -27.53 16.43
C CYS A 15 23.68 -26.01 16.24
N CYS A 16 24.75 -25.25 16.49
CA CYS A 16 24.76 -23.80 16.30
C CYS A 16 24.53 -23.42 14.82
N CYS A 17 25.21 -24.10 13.89
CA CYS A 17 25.00 -23.89 12.45
C CYS A 17 23.56 -24.21 12.03
N ALA A 18 22.96 -25.29 12.53
CA ALA A 18 21.57 -25.65 12.22
C ALA A 18 20.57 -24.59 12.70
N VAL A 19 20.76 -24.05 13.91
CA VAL A 19 19.93 -22.96 14.45
C VAL A 19 20.11 -21.69 13.62
N LEU A 20 21.35 -21.31 13.27
CA LEU A 20 21.62 -20.13 12.44
C LEU A 20 20.98 -20.24 11.05
N ILE A 21 21.06 -21.41 10.40
CA ILE A 21 20.43 -21.65 9.10
C ILE A 21 18.91 -21.53 9.20
N ALA A 22 18.29 -22.14 10.21
CA ALA A 22 16.84 -22.02 10.45
C ALA A 22 16.42 -20.55 10.65
N LEU A 23 17.19 -19.77 11.42
CA LEU A 23 16.93 -18.36 11.64
C LEU A 23 17.06 -17.52 10.35
N ILE A 24 18.01 -17.83 9.47
CA ILE A 24 18.16 -17.15 8.18
C ILE A 24 16.97 -17.45 7.27
N PHE A 25 16.57 -18.72 7.16
CA PHE A 25 15.38 -19.07 6.35
C PHE A 25 14.10 -18.46 6.91
N SER A 26 13.92 -18.46 8.23
CA SER A 26 12.80 -17.74 8.85
C SER A 26 12.83 -16.23 8.60
N ALA A 27 14.01 -15.61 8.45
CA ALA A 27 14.12 -14.20 8.11
C ALA A 27 13.85 -13.89 6.63
N VAL A 28 14.10 -14.85 5.73
CA VAL A 28 13.80 -14.72 4.30
C VAL A 28 12.33 -15.05 4.00
N ASP A 29 11.72 -15.96 4.77
CA ASP A 29 10.29 -16.32 4.66
C ASP A 29 9.34 -15.20 5.13
N VAL A 30 9.86 -14.19 5.84
CA VAL A 30 9.12 -13.00 6.26
C VAL A 30 8.63 -12.13 5.08
N TRP A 31 9.16 -12.30 3.88
CA TRP A 31 8.64 -11.58 2.70
C TRP A 31 7.55 -12.33 1.93
N GLY A 32 7.13 -13.51 2.39
CA GLY A 32 6.17 -14.37 1.71
C GLY A 32 4.76 -14.36 2.27
N ASP A 33 4.59 -14.47 3.59
CA ASP A 33 3.30 -14.91 4.17
C ASP A 33 2.91 -14.17 5.46
N GLU A 34 3.14 -12.85 5.53
CA GLU A 34 2.43 -12.00 6.50
C GLU A 34 1.06 -11.60 5.93
N GLU A 35 0.24 -12.59 5.58
CA GLU A 35 -1.20 -12.40 5.67
C GLU A 35 -1.51 -12.29 7.15
N GLU A 36 -1.66 -11.05 7.63
CA GLU A 36 -2.30 -10.80 8.91
C GLU A 36 -3.51 -11.73 8.99
N SER A 37 -3.53 -12.53 10.05
CA SER A 37 -4.67 -13.33 10.52
C SER A 37 -5.92 -12.46 10.75
N PHE A 38 -6.43 -11.87 9.68
CA PHE A 38 -7.73 -11.26 9.55
C PHE A 38 -8.66 -12.40 9.25
N ASN A 39 -9.00 -13.19 10.28
CA ASN A 39 -9.96 -14.29 10.28
C ASN A 39 -10.55 -14.59 8.89
N GLU A 40 -9.84 -15.39 8.08
CA GLU A 40 -10.10 -15.65 6.65
C GLU A 40 -11.53 -16.15 6.34
N GLY A 41 -12.31 -16.47 7.37
CA GLY A 41 -13.73 -16.81 7.27
C GLY A 41 -14.67 -15.65 6.95
N GLN A 42 -14.21 -14.39 6.84
CA GLN A 42 -15.11 -13.23 6.65
C GLN A 42 -14.86 -12.36 5.41
N CYS A 43 -13.73 -12.53 4.72
CA CYS A 43 -13.51 -11.95 3.39
C CYS A 43 -13.55 -13.02 2.27
N GLY A 44 -14.02 -14.23 2.59
CA GLY A 44 -14.15 -15.35 1.66
C GLY A 44 -15.52 -15.38 0.99
N ARG A 45 -15.59 -14.97 -0.30
CA ARG A 45 -16.37 -15.64 -1.38
C ARG A 45 -16.47 -14.88 -2.70
N SER A 46 -15.97 -13.64 -2.82
CA SER A 46 -16.05 -12.90 -4.10
C SER A 46 -14.89 -11.92 -4.28
N CYS A 47 -13.70 -12.46 -4.56
CA CYS A 47 -12.59 -11.64 -5.05
C CYS A 47 -12.83 -11.32 -6.53
N ARG A 48 -12.64 -10.05 -6.92
CA ARG A 48 -12.65 -9.62 -8.32
C ARG A 48 -11.30 -9.03 -8.67
N VAL A 49 -10.70 -9.50 -9.75
CA VAL A 49 -9.48 -8.92 -10.32
C VAL A 49 -9.89 -8.27 -11.64
N LEU A 50 -9.61 -6.98 -11.78
CA LEU A 50 -9.88 -6.22 -13.00
C LEU A 50 -8.59 -5.59 -13.48
N LEU A 51 -8.37 -5.64 -14.79
CA LEU A 51 -7.34 -4.83 -15.42
C LEU A 51 -7.87 -3.40 -15.54
N LEU A 52 -7.12 -2.45 -15.00
CA LEU A 52 -7.46 -1.04 -15.03
C LEU A 52 -6.42 -0.29 -15.84
N GLU A 53 -6.89 0.59 -16.72
CA GLU A 53 -6.00 1.40 -17.56
C GLU A 53 -6.14 2.88 -17.25
N ASN A 54 -5.04 3.61 -17.39
CA ASN A 54 -5.07 5.07 -17.31
C ASN A 54 -5.53 5.65 -18.64
N ILE A 55 -6.85 5.65 -18.87
CA ILE A 55 -7.47 6.13 -20.11
C ILE A 55 -7.69 7.66 -20.01
N PRO A 56 -7.11 8.46 -20.92
CA PRO A 56 -7.39 9.89 -21.00
C PRO A 56 -8.87 10.17 -21.25
N GLU A 57 -9.41 11.27 -20.74
CA GLU A 57 -10.83 11.64 -20.94
C GLU A 57 -11.19 11.88 -22.42
N ASP A 58 -10.19 12.20 -23.24
CA ASP A 58 -10.28 12.46 -24.67
C ASP A 58 -10.11 11.20 -25.55
N VAL A 59 -9.91 10.02 -24.94
CA VAL A 59 -9.74 8.74 -25.66
C VAL A 59 -10.94 7.83 -25.39
N SER A 60 -11.72 7.55 -26.43
CA SER A 60 -12.71 6.47 -26.41
C SER A 60 -12.05 5.15 -26.79
N LEU A 61 -11.99 4.20 -25.86
CA LEU A 61 -11.56 2.84 -26.19
C LEU A 61 -12.71 2.05 -26.81
N PRO A 62 -12.44 1.20 -27.82
CA PRO A 62 -13.45 0.37 -28.47
C PRO A 62 -13.92 -0.81 -27.62
N TYR A 63 -13.31 -1.02 -26.44
CA TYR A 63 -13.56 -2.18 -25.58
C TYR A 63 -14.49 -1.79 -24.44
N GLU A 64 -15.72 -2.28 -24.48
CA GLU A 64 -16.76 -2.01 -23.47
C GLU A 64 -16.34 -2.43 -22.04
N ASP A 65 -15.46 -3.42 -21.91
CA ASP A 65 -15.00 -3.89 -20.59
C ASP A 65 -13.76 -3.12 -20.07
N SER A 66 -13.32 -2.07 -20.76
CA SER A 66 -12.20 -1.25 -20.30
C SER A 66 -12.64 -0.32 -19.17
N VAL A 67 -12.27 -0.67 -17.94
CA VAL A 67 -12.56 0.17 -16.77
C VAL A 67 -11.41 1.14 -16.56
N SER A 68 -11.71 2.44 -16.63
CA SER A 68 -10.71 3.47 -16.35
C SER A 68 -10.24 3.37 -14.89
N LEU A 69 -8.94 3.59 -14.66
CA LEU A 69 -8.36 3.63 -13.33
C LEU A 69 -9.09 4.63 -12.43
N ARG A 70 -9.50 5.77 -12.99
CA ARG A 70 -10.26 6.81 -12.29
C ARG A 70 -11.62 6.30 -11.81
N SER A 71 -12.40 5.66 -12.67
CA SER A 71 -13.74 5.17 -12.31
C SER A 71 -13.65 4.06 -11.27
N ALA A 72 -12.75 3.08 -11.48
CA ALA A 72 -12.56 2.00 -10.53
C ALA A 72 -12.08 2.49 -9.16
N LEU A 73 -11.14 3.45 -9.13
CA LEU A 73 -10.69 4.05 -7.88
C LEU A 73 -11.82 4.81 -7.19
N GLY A 74 -12.61 5.59 -7.93
CA GLY A 74 -13.81 6.25 -7.42
C GLY A 74 -14.78 5.26 -6.77
N ASP A 75 -15.10 4.17 -7.47
CA ASP A 75 -15.96 3.10 -6.96
C ASP A 75 -15.39 2.45 -5.69
N LEU A 76 -14.07 2.22 -5.63
CA LEU A 76 -13.40 1.66 -4.45
C LEU A 76 -13.51 2.61 -3.24
N LEU A 77 -13.29 3.92 -3.45
CA LEU A 77 -13.45 4.93 -2.40
C LEU A 77 -14.93 5.03 -1.96
N ASP A 78 -15.87 4.91 -2.89
CA ASP A 78 -17.30 4.92 -2.58
C ASP A 78 -17.74 3.68 -1.80
N GLN A 79 -17.14 2.52 -2.06
CA GLN A 79 -17.39 1.28 -1.29
C GLN A 79 -16.73 1.27 0.09
N ALA A 80 -15.73 2.11 0.34
CA ALA A 80 -15.00 2.13 1.61
C ALA A 80 -15.93 2.45 2.80
N ARG A 81 -15.92 1.57 3.82
CA ARG A 81 -16.78 1.70 5.02
C ARG A 81 -16.04 2.08 6.30
N ARG A 82 -14.74 1.82 6.40
CA ARG A 82 -13.96 1.96 7.64
C ARG A 82 -12.72 2.80 7.43
N SER A 83 -11.87 2.36 6.52
CA SER A 83 -10.61 3.02 6.22
C SER A 83 -10.22 2.87 4.76
N VAL A 84 -9.49 3.86 4.27
CA VAL A 84 -8.77 3.83 3.01
C VAL A 84 -7.29 4.07 3.35
N GLU A 85 -6.43 3.19 2.87
CA GLU A 85 -4.98 3.32 3.04
C GLU A 85 -4.33 3.41 1.66
N ILE A 86 -3.53 4.46 1.47
CA ILE A 86 -2.90 4.74 0.19
C ILE A 86 -1.40 4.89 0.42
N VAL A 87 -0.66 4.06 -0.29
CA VAL A 87 0.80 4.12 -0.34
C VAL A 87 1.19 4.69 -1.70
N SER A 88 1.83 5.86 -1.70
CA SER A 88 2.39 6.42 -2.92
C SER A 88 3.71 7.13 -2.64
N PRO A 89 4.77 6.87 -3.41
CA PRO A 89 6.05 7.56 -3.22
C PRO A 89 5.92 9.07 -3.43
N ARG A 90 5.01 9.50 -4.31
CA ARG A 90 4.76 10.92 -4.62
C ARG A 90 3.28 11.27 -4.57
N TRP A 91 2.96 12.42 -3.97
CA TRP A 91 1.61 12.96 -3.86
C TRP A 91 1.54 14.28 -4.62
N THR A 92 1.21 14.21 -5.90
CA THR A 92 1.07 15.37 -6.80
C THR A 92 -0.37 15.47 -7.30
N LEU A 93 -1.32 15.52 -6.35
CA LEU A 93 -2.75 15.57 -6.64
C LEU A 93 -3.25 17.01 -6.84
N ASN A 94 -2.50 18.01 -6.42
CA ASN A 94 -2.87 19.42 -6.59
C ASN A 94 -1.80 20.14 -7.40
N SER A 95 -1.86 20.03 -8.72
CA SER A 95 -0.98 20.79 -9.61
C SER A 95 -1.63 22.12 -10.00
N SER A 96 -1.43 23.16 -9.17
CA SER A 96 -1.82 24.54 -9.47
C SER A 96 -1.26 25.01 -10.82
N ASP A 97 -0.06 24.53 -11.16
CA ASP A 97 0.69 25.01 -12.31
C ASP A 97 0.33 24.27 -13.61
N GLN A 98 -0.44 23.17 -13.51
CA GLN A 98 -0.78 22.30 -14.64
C GLN A 98 -2.29 22.07 -14.77
N THR A 99 -3.12 22.97 -14.24
CA THR A 99 -4.60 22.88 -14.28
C THR A 99 -5.19 22.74 -15.70
N HIS A 100 -4.41 23.08 -16.73
CA HIS A 100 -4.75 22.88 -18.14
C HIS A 100 -4.67 21.41 -18.60
N LEU A 101 -3.87 20.57 -17.94
CA LEU A 101 -3.75 19.15 -18.28
C LEU A 101 -4.93 18.35 -17.73
N ALA A 102 -5.48 17.45 -18.55
CA ALA A 102 -6.57 16.57 -18.13
C ALA A 102 -6.18 15.73 -16.89
N GLN A 103 -4.94 15.21 -16.84
CA GLN A 103 -4.46 14.43 -15.69
C GLN A 103 -4.43 15.24 -14.39
N ALA A 104 -4.14 16.55 -14.46
CA ALA A 104 -4.14 17.42 -13.29
C ALA A 104 -5.54 17.54 -12.67
N ARG A 105 -6.58 17.67 -13.51
CA ARG A 105 -7.98 17.70 -13.06
C ARG A 105 -8.39 16.38 -12.41
N GLN A 106 -7.96 15.26 -12.97
CA GLN A 106 -8.19 13.93 -12.38
C GLN A 106 -7.58 13.82 -10.98
N GLY A 107 -6.34 14.29 -10.80
CA GLY A 107 -5.67 14.34 -9.50
C GLY A 107 -6.41 15.20 -8.48
N GLN A 108 -6.88 16.39 -8.88
CA GLN A 108 -7.64 17.29 -8.00
C GLN A 108 -8.97 16.67 -7.58
N LEU A 109 -9.67 16.00 -8.50
CA LEU A 109 -10.94 15.34 -8.21
C LEU A 109 -10.75 14.16 -7.25
N LEU A 110 -9.67 13.39 -7.42
CA LEU A 110 -9.29 12.35 -6.46
C LEU A 110 -8.99 12.93 -5.08
N LEU A 111 -8.22 14.03 -4.99
CA LEU A 111 -7.96 14.71 -3.72
C LEU A 111 -9.26 15.16 -3.04
N HIS A 112 -10.21 15.72 -3.80
CA HIS A 112 -11.52 16.10 -3.30
C HIS A 112 -12.33 14.89 -2.80
N GLN A 113 -12.33 13.77 -3.52
CA GLN A 113 -12.96 12.53 -3.08
C GLN A 113 -12.35 12.03 -1.77
N LEU A 114 -11.02 11.99 -1.66
CA LEU A 114 -10.33 11.59 -0.42
C LEU A 114 -10.68 12.49 0.76
N ILE A 115 -10.79 13.80 0.56
CA ILE A 115 -11.23 14.74 1.60
C ILE A 115 -12.69 14.47 1.99
N SER A 116 -13.56 14.14 1.03
CA SER A 116 -14.99 13.86 1.28
C SER A 116 -15.24 12.57 2.07
N LEU A 117 -14.33 11.59 2.04
CA LEU A 117 -14.47 10.34 2.80
C LEU A 117 -14.68 10.57 4.30
N ARG A 118 -14.13 11.66 4.85
CA ARG A 118 -14.33 12.03 6.24
C ARG A 118 -15.80 12.31 6.58
N SER A 119 -16.58 12.90 5.68
CA SER A 119 -18.01 13.16 5.95
C SER A 119 -18.79 11.85 6.14
N ARG A 120 -18.25 10.73 5.65
CA ARG A 120 -18.79 9.38 5.78
C ARG A 120 -18.16 8.57 6.93
N SER A 121 -17.38 9.21 7.81
CA SER A 121 -16.64 8.55 8.90
C SER A 121 -15.63 7.49 8.44
N VAL A 122 -15.11 7.61 7.22
CA VAL A 122 -14.06 6.73 6.69
C VAL A 122 -12.69 7.36 6.98
N SER A 123 -11.81 6.60 7.65
CA SER A 123 -10.46 7.05 8.00
C SER A 123 -9.50 6.96 6.81
N VAL A 124 -8.79 8.04 6.48
CA VAL A 124 -7.83 8.05 5.37
C VAL A 124 -6.40 8.02 5.92
N ARG A 125 -5.67 6.94 5.63
CA ARG A 125 -4.25 6.77 5.98
C ARG A 125 -3.39 6.90 4.73
N VAL A 126 -2.30 7.64 4.84
CA VAL A 126 -1.42 7.96 3.72
C VAL A 126 0.02 7.70 4.09
N VAL A 127 0.69 6.88 3.27
CA VAL A 127 2.13 6.63 3.33
C VAL A 127 2.78 7.32 2.14
N SER A 128 3.82 8.09 2.42
CA SER A 128 4.55 8.83 1.39
C SER A 128 6.06 8.77 1.57
N GLY A 129 6.76 8.81 0.43
CA GLY A 129 8.20 9.08 0.39
C GLY A 129 8.53 10.57 0.49
N LEU A 130 7.55 11.47 0.37
CA LEU A 130 7.73 12.91 0.53
C LEU A 130 7.29 13.33 1.94
N SER A 131 8.18 14.03 2.66
CA SER A 131 7.89 14.53 4.01
C SER A 131 7.12 15.84 4.02
N ASN A 132 7.16 16.62 2.94
CA ASN A 132 6.55 17.95 2.87
C ASN A 132 5.88 18.16 1.51
N SER A 133 4.57 17.89 1.42
CA SER A 133 3.77 18.28 0.27
C SER A 133 2.52 19.06 0.70
N SER A 134 2.09 19.99 -0.15
CA SER A 134 0.91 20.83 0.11
C SER A 134 -0.37 19.99 0.25
N GLU A 135 -0.43 18.89 -0.48
CA GLU A 135 -1.50 17.92 -0.55
C GLU A 135 -1.55 17.09 0.72
N LEU A 136 -0.41 16.60 1.18
CA LEU A 136 -0.32 15.91 2.47
C LEU A 136 -0.71 16.84 3.60
N ASN A 137 -0.29 18.11 3.57
CA ASN A 137 -0.70 19.11 4.56
C ASN A 137 -2.21 19.44 4.48
N THR A 138 -2.83 19.31 3.31
CA THR A 138 -4.27 19.52 3.12
C THR A 138 -5.07 18.32 3.61
N LEU A 139 -4.64 17.10 3.24
CA LEU A 139 -5.17 15.85 3.76
C LEU A 139 -4.99 15.77 5.27
N ALA A 140 -3.84 16.22 5.78
CA ALA A 140 -3.52 16.25 7.20
C ALA A 140 -4.43 17.15 8.03
N ARG A 141 -4.66 18.37 7.53
CA ARG A 141 -5.59 19.31 8.16
C ARG A 141 -7.03 18.83 8.11
N ARG A 142 -7.38 17.97 7.13
CA ARG A 142 -8.75 17.57 6.84
C ARG A 142 -9.09 16.11 7.15
N GLY A 143 -8.14 15.25 7.47
CA GLY A 143 -8.32 13.83 7.75
C GLY A 143 -7.16 13.30 8.60
N GLN A 144 -7.40 12.27 9.42
CA GLN A 144 -6.39 11.70 10.33
C GLN A 144 -5.28 10.98 9.54
N TYR A 145 -4.40 11.77 8.94
CA TYR A 145 -3.17 11.28 8.35
C TYR A 145 -2.25 10.80 9.46
N ARG A 146 -1.65 9.64 9.26
CA ARG A 146 -0.43 9.25 9.96
C ARG A 146 0.63 9.14 8.89
N ALA A 147 1.48 10.16 8.77
CA ALA A 147 2.62 10.10 7.87
C ALA A 147 3.54 8.97 8.34
N LEU A 148 3.46 7.83 7.65
CA LEU A 148 4.46 6.78 7.78
C LEU A 148 5.57 7.17 6.82
N SER A 149 6.66 7.73 7.36
CA SER A 149 7.87 7.96 6.58
C SER A 149 8.40 6.59 6.19
N SER A 150 8.39 6.27 4.89
CA SER A 150 9.20 5.17 4.40
C SER A 150 10.66 5.55 4.67
N LYS A 151 11.30 4.85 5.61
CA LYS A 151 12.77 4.91 5.73
C LYS A 151 13.32 4.28 4.46
N THR A 152 13.62 5.10 3.46
CA THR A 152 14.50 4.69 2.37
C THR A 152 15.87 4.39 2.98
N HIS A 153 16.24 3.12 2.84
CA HIS A 153 17.52 2.55 3.23
C HIS A 153 18.65 3.00 2.29
#